data_AF-A0A1Y5GED7-F1
#
_entry.id   AF-A0A1Y5GED7-F1
#
_cell.length_a   1.000
_cell.length_b   1.000
_cell.length_c   1.000
_cell.angle_alpha   90.00
_cell.angle_beta   90.00
_cell.angle_gamma   90.00
#
_symmetry.space_group_name_H-M   'P 1'
#
loop_
_entity.id
_entity.type
_entity.pdbx_description
1 polymer ?
#
loop_
_entity_poly.entity_id
_entity_poly.type
_entity_poly.pdbx_seq_one_letter_code
_entity_poly.pdbx_strand_id
1 'polypeptide(L)'
;MSISVEEQQNNPLHGLKLEILLNELVDYYGWEILAVATNINCFQKNPSIDSSLKFLRKTDWAQEKLEAFYLYKFKHLPRPNDSQYDLPPRQRIIPLDQTPGEPMELTVELLQTLNERKAERAANFRGNSRGSSKPRSDRPQRSTSRADNKSKSSSSTDPWANFKSENE
;
A
#
# COMPACT_ATOMS: atom_id res chain seq x y z
N MET A 1 20.12 12.85 7.98
CA MET A 1 21.19 11.87 7.75
C MET A 1 20.96 11.28 6.38
N SER A 2 21.87 11.51 5.45
CA SER A 2 21.86 10.87 4.13
C SER A 2 22.18 9.39 4.30
N ILE A 3 21.24 8.52 3.92
CA ILE A 3 21.40 7.06 3.92
C ILE A 3 22.52 6.70 2.94
N SER A 4 23.44 5.83 3.33
CA SER A 4 24.56 5.42 2.49
C SER A 4 24.12 4.38 1.46
N VAL A 5 24.67 4.42 0.23
CA VAL A 5 24.33 3.49 -0.86
C VAL A 5 24.52 2.02 -0.44
N GLU A 6 25.50 1.75 0.43
CA GLU A 6 25.77 0.42 1.00
C GLU A 6 24.58 -0.14 1.80
N GLU A 7 23.82 0.71 2.49
CA GLU A 7 22.66 0.30 3.29
C GLU A 7 21.43 -0.05 2.42
N GLN A 8 21.42 0.40 1.16
CA GLN A 8 20.35 0.13 0.20
C GLN A 8 20.63 -1.06 -0.73
N GLN A 9 21.83 -1.65 -0.68
CA GLN A 9 22.21 -2.76 -1.57
C GLN A 9 21.30 -3.99 -1.43
N ASN A 10 20.73 -4.22 -0.25
CA ASN A 10 19.83 -5.35 -0.02
C ASN A 10 18.41 -5.14 -0.57
N ASN A 11 18.08 -3.94 -1.06
CA ASN A 11 16.77 -3.68 -1.63
C ASN A 11 16.65 -4.33 -3.02
N PRO A 12 15.69 -5.26 -3.26
CA PRO A 12 15.53 -5.91 -4.57
C PRO A 12 15.25 -4.94 -5.73
N LEU A 13 14.85 -3.71 -5.43
CA LEU A 13 14.63 -2.66 -6.43
C LEU A 13 15.92 -1.92 -6.82
N HIS A 14 17.02 -2.09 -6.08
CA HIS A 14 18.27 -1.41 -6.35
C HIS A 14 18.87 -1.90 -7.69
N GLY A 15 19.01 -0.99 -8.65
CA GLY A 15 19.45 -1.32 -10.02
C GLY A 15 18.40 -2.02 -10.90
N LEU A 16 17.23 -2.38 -10.37
CA LEU A 16 16.17 -3.01 -11.14
C LEU A 16 15.43 -1.99 -12.01
N LYS A 17 15.43 -2.21 -13.33
CA LYS A 17 14.69 -1.41 -14.30
C LYS A 17 13.19 -1.65 -14.15
N LEU A 18 12.42 -0.56 -14.27
CA LEU A 18 10.95 -0.61 -14.18
C LEU A 18 10.31 -1.55 -15.21
N GLU A 19 10.92 -1.67 -16.39
CA GLU A 19 10.50 -2.60 -17.45
C GLU A 19 10.62 -4.06 -17.02
N ILE A 20 11.74 -4.45 -16.42
CA ILE A 20 11.96 -5.82 -15.93
C ILE A 20 10.96 -6.13 -14.82
N LEU A 21 10.80 -5.20 -13.87
CA LEU A 21 9.84 -5.33 -12.78
C LEU A 21 8.41 -5.53 -13.31
N LEU A 22 7.98 -4.74 -14.28
CA LEU A 22 6.64 -4.85 -14.84
C LEU A 22 6.44 -6.18 -15.57
N ASN A 23 7.43 -6.61 -16.37
CA ASN A 23 7.37 -7.90 -17.07
C ASN A 23 7.24 -9.06 -16.08
N GLU A 24 8.07 -9.11 -15.03
CA GLU A 24 7.99 -10.17 -14.00
C GLU A 24 6.61 -10.24 -13.34
N LEU A 25 6.01 -9.08 -13.04
CA LEU A 25 4.68 -9.02 -12.43
C LEU A 25 3.59 -9.47 -13.40
N VAL A 26 3.66 -9.08 -14.67
CA VAL A 26 2.68 -9.46 -15.69
C VAL A 26 2.80 -10.95 -16.04
N ASP A 27 4.02 -11.48 -16.09
CA ASP A 27 4.27 -12.90 -16.39
C ASP A 27 3.71 -13.80 -15.28
N TYR A 28 3.81 -13.38 -14.02
CA TYR A 28 3.32 -14.16 -12.88
C TYR A 28 1.83 -13.96 -12.57
N TYR A 29 1.34 -12.71 -12.57
CA TYR A 29 -0.02 -12.37 -12.15
C TYR A 29 -0.98 -12.04 -13.31
N GLY A 30 -0.46 -11.63 -14.45
CA GLY A 30 -1.28 -11.07 -15.53
C GLY A 30 -1.90 -9.70 -15.20
N TRP A 31 -2.52 -9.12 -16.20
CA TRP A 31 -3.05 -7.75 -16.12
C TRP A 31 -4.27 -7.61 -15.21
N GLU A 32 -5.16 -8.60 -15.19
CA GLU A 32 -6.40 -8.54 -14.42
C GLU A 32 -6.14 -8.47 -12.92
N ILE A 33 -5.28 -9.35 -12.41
CA ILE A 33 -4.90 -9.39 -10.99
C ILE A 33 -4.19 -8.09 -10.61
N LEU A 34 -3.26 -7.62 -11.43
CA LEU A 34 -2.54 -6.37 -11.17
C LEU A 34 -3.48 -5.16 -11.15
N ALA A 35 -4.43 -5.08 -12.09
CA ALA A 35 -5.41 -4.00 -12.13
C ALA A 35 -6.26 -3.96 -10.85
N VAL A 36 -6.75 -5.10 -10.38
CA VAL A 36 -7.58 -5.18 -9.18
C VAL A 36 -6.75 -4.93 -7.91
N ALA A 37 -5.56 -5.50 -7.81
CA ALA A 37 -4.73 -5.40 -6.61
C ALA A 37 -4.14 -4.00 -6.42
N THR A 38 -3.73 -3.34 -7.50
CA THR A 38 -3.13 -1.99 -7.44
C THR A 38 -4.14 -0.87 -7.64
N ASN A 39 -5.31 -1.16 -8.22
CA ASN A 39 -6.31 -0.17 -8.64
C ASN A 39 -5.72 0.90 -9.57
N ILE A 40 -4.82 0.50 -10.47
CA ILE A 40 -4.21 1.36 -11.48
C ILE A 40 -4.99 1.23 -12.78
N ASN A 41 -5.63 2.33 -13.20
CA ASN A 41 -6.50 2.36 -14.39
C ASN A 41 -5.80 1.97 -15.70
N CYS A 42 -4.48 2.19 -15.79
CA CYS A 42 -3.73 1.85 -17.01
C CYS A 42 -3.79 0.36 -17.33
N PHE A 43 -3.74 -0.50 -16.30
CA PHE A 43 -3.80 -1.95 -16.46
C PHE A 43 -5.19 -2.46 -16.83
N GLN A 44 -6.24 -1.70 -16.53
CA GLN A 44 -7.61 -2.07 -16.87
C GLN A 44 -8.01 -1.63 -18.29
N LYS A 45 -7.62 -0.43 -18.72
CA LYS A 45 -8.10 0.17 -19.98
C LYS A 45 -7.22 -0.13 -21.18
N ASN A 46 -5.90 -0.09 -21.02
CA ASN A 46 -4.95 -0.28 -22.12
C ASN A 46 -3.76 -1.15 -21.66
N PRO A 47 -4.00 -2.43 -21.33
CA PRO A 47 -2.95 -3.34 -20.86
C PRO A 47 -1.95 -3.63 -21.98
N SER A 48 -0.83 -2.93 -21.95
CA SER A 48 0.35 -3.19 -22.76
C SER A 48 1.59 -2.74 -21.99
N ILE A 49 2.72 -3.40 -22.22
CA ILE A 49 4.00 -3.08 -21.57
C ILE A 49 4.40 -1.64 -21.89
N ASP A 50 4.37 -1.24 -23.16
CA ASP A 50 4.81 0.08 -23.59
C ASP A 50 3.93 1.23 -23.07
N SER A 51 2.60 1.05 -23.10
CA SER A 51 1.64 2.04 -22.59
C SER A 51 1.79 2.20 -21.07
N SER A 52 1.91 1.08 -20.36
CA SER A 52 2.09 1.04 -18.92
C SER A 52 3.39 1.69 -18.49
N LEU A 53 4.51 1.40 -19.17
CA LEU A 53 5.80 2.03 -18.84
C LEU A 53 5.78 3.54 -19.07
N LYS A 54 5.16 4.00 -20.16
CA LYS A 54 4.99 5.45 -20.40
C LYS A 54 4.13 6.10 -19.32
N PHE A 55 3.10 5.42 -18.83
CA PHE A 55 2.24 5.89 -17.75
C PHE A 55 2.99 5.93 -16.41
N LEU A 56 3.60 4.82 -16.00
CA LEU A 56 4.30 4.69 -14.72
C LEU A 56 5.45 5.71 -14.61
N ARG A 57 6.20 5.96 -15.69
CA ARG A 57 7.27 6.99 -15.72
C ARG A 57 6.77 8.43 -15.56
N LYS A 58 5.49 8.69 -15.79
CA LYS A 58 4.87 10.02 -15.65
C LYS A 58 4.09 10.17 -14.35
N THR A 59 3.91 9.10 -13.60
CA THR A 59 2.98 9.03 -12.49
C THR A 59 3.67 8.35 -11.32
N ASP A 60 4.43 9.15 -10.57
CA ASP A 60 5.33 8.68 -9.52
C ASP A 60 4.61 7.82 -8.49
N TRP A 61 3.45 8.26 -8.00
CA TRP A 61 2.65 7.47 -7.05
C TRP A 61 2.24 6.10 -7.61
N ALA A 62 2.05 5.96 -8.92
CA ALA A 62 1.69 4.69 -9.54
C ALA A 62 2.92 3.79 -9.69
N GLN A 63 4.06 4.37 -10.07
CA GLN A 63 5.35 3.66 -10.12
C GLN A 63 5.70 3.11 -8.74
N GLU A 64 5.69 3.97 -7.72
CA GLU A 64 5.99 3.55 -6.36
C GLU A 64 5.00 2.45 -5.92
N LYS A 65 3.76 2.44 -6.42
CA LYS A 65 2.71 1.54 -5.91
C LYS A 65 2.96 0.14 -6.43
N LEU A 66 3.37 0.09 -7.68
CA LEU A 66 3.83 -1.13 -8.32
C LEU A 66 5.10 -1.66 -7.66
N GLU A 67 6.04 -0.79 -7.28
CA GLU A 67 7.25 -1.17 -6.57
C GLU A 67 6.97 -1.69 -5.15
N ALA A 68 6.06 -1.06 -4.41
CA ALA A 68 5.60 -1.54 -3.11
C ALA A 68 4.89 -2.90 -3.25
N PHE A 69 4.06 -3.06 -4.29
CA PHE A 69 3.44 -4.35 -4.62
C PHE A 69 4.50 -5.42 -4.89
N TYR A 70 5.54 -5.08 -5.66
CA TYR A 70 6.66 -5.98 -5.94
C TYR A 70 7.36 -6.45 -4.66
N LEU A 71 7.69 -5.54 -3.74
CA LEU A 71 8.37 -5.91 -2.48
C LEU A 71 7.53 -6.82 -1.58
N TYR A 72 6.25 -6.50 -1.37
CA TYR A 72 5.46 -7.17 -0.33
C TYR A 72 4.55 -8.28 -0.82
N LYS A 73 4.16 -8.26 -2.10
CA LYS A 73 3.31 -9.30 -2.70
C LYS A 73 4.14 -10.28 -3.52
N PHE A 74 5.07 -9.78 -4.33
CA PHE A 74 5.89 -10.65 -5.19
C PHE A 74 7.15 -11.18 -4.49
N LYS A 75 7.87 -10.34 -3.73
CA LYS A 75 9.04 -10.76 -2.93
C LYS A 75 8.71 -11.16 -1.50
N HIS A 76 7.43 -11.08 -1.11
CA HIS A 76 6.91 -11.46 0.21
C HIS A 76 7.76 -10.95 1.38
N LEU A 77 8.27 -9.73 1.28
CA LEU A 77 9.05 -9.14 2.36
C LEU A 77 8.13 -8.76 3.54
N PRO A 78 8.65 -8.76 4.77
CA PRO A 78 7.88 -8.32 5.93
C PRO A 78 7.51 -6.83 5.81
N ARG A 79 6.41 -6.44 6.47
CA ARG A 79 6.00 -5.03 6.53
C ARG A 79 7.11 -4.21 7.20
N PRO A 80 7.52 -3.07 6.62
CA PRO A 80 8.54 -2.22 7.22
C PRO A 80 7.97 -1.47 8.43
N ASN A 81 8.87 -0.89 9.22
CA ASN A 81 8.52 0.04 10.29
C ASN A 81 7.85 1.29 9.72
N ASP A 82 7.03 1.98 10.52
CA ASP A 82 6.21 3.10 10.05
C ASP A 82 7.08 4.22 9.42
N SER A 83 8.19 4.60 10.04
CA SER A 83 9.12 5.61 9.47
C SER A 83 9.74 5.20 8.14
N GLN A 84 9.94 3.89 7.90
CA GLN A 84 10.43 3.37 6.61
C GLN A 84 9.29 3.23 5.59
N TYR A 85 8.06 3.01 6.06
CA TYR A 85 6.89 2.90 5.20
C TYR A 85 6.55 4.23 4.51
N ASP A 86 6.78 5.35 5.23
CA ASP A 86 6.60 6.71 4.71
C ASP A 86 7.58 7.07 3.58
N LEU A 87 8.73 6.36 3.51
CA LEU A 87 9.70 6.54 2.44
C LEU A 87 9.27 5.81 1.16
N PRO A 88 9.66 6.32 -0.03
CA PRO A 88 9.38 5.66 -1.29
C PRO A 88 10.10 4.30 -1.33
N PRO A 89 9.54 3.29 -2.02
CA PRO A 89 10.02 1.90 -1.96
C PRO A 89 11.51 1.72 -2.27
N ARG A 90 12.07 2.49 -3.21
CA ARG A 90 13.50 2.46 -3.56
C ARG A 90 14.42 3.03 -2.50
N GLN A 91 13.92 3.88 -1.59
CA GLN A 91 14.72 4.49 -0.53
C GLN A 91 14.64 3.71 0.79
N ARG A 92 13.81 2.66 0.86
CA ARG A 92 13.66 1.83 2.06
C ARG A 92 14.91 0.98 2.29
N ILE A 93 15.30 0.89 3.56
CA ILE A 93 16.37 0.03 4.03
C ILE A 93 15.76 -1.33 4.38
N ILE A 94 16.29 -2.40 3.76
CA ILE A 94 15.89 -3.78 4.03
C ILE A 94 17.03 -4.45 4.81
N PRO A 95 16.81 -4.84 6.08
CA PRO A 95 17.81 -5.52 6.90
C PRO A 95 18.42 -6.76 6.22
N LEU A 96 19.71 -7.01 6.42
CA LEU A 96 20.47 -8.08 5.74
C LEU A 96 19.99 -9.50 6.07
N ASP A 97 19.30 -9.67 7.20
CA ASP A 97 18.67 -10.92 7.63
C ASP A 97 17.41 -11.25 6.83
N GLN A 98 16.83 -10.27 6.13
CA GLN A 98 15.62 -10.46 5.34
C GLN A 98 15.96 -10.90 3.92
N THR A 99 15.40 -12.03 3.52
CA THR A 99 15.50 -12.55 2.16
C THR A 99 14.14 -12.55 1.47
N PRO A 100 14.07 -12.24 0.16
CA PRO A 100 12.85 -12.42 -0.61
C PRO A 100 12.29 -13.84 -0.52
N GLY A 101 10.99 -13.96 -0.32
CA GLY A 101 10.25 -15.22 -0.36
C GLY A 101 9.60 -15.49 -1.71
N GLU A 102 8.78 -16.54 -1.75
CA GLU A 102 7.96 -16.89 -2.92
C GLU A 102 6.82 -15.88 -3.13
N PRO A 103 6.46 -15.60 -4.40
CA PRO A 103 5.35 -14.70 -4.70
C PRO A 103 4.03 -15.17 -4.09
N MET A 104 3.30 -14.25 -3.48
CA MET A 104 1.98 -14.52 -2.92
C MET A 104 1.02 -14.94 -4.03
N GLU A 105 0.34 -16.07 -3.87
CA GLU A 105 -0.72 -16.49 -4.78
C GLU A 105 -1.93 -15.55 -4.65
N LEU A 106 -2.30 -14.89 -5.75
CA LEU A 106 -3.42 -13.96 -5.81
C LEU A 106 -4.39 -14.46 -6.86
N THR A 107 -5.58 -14.92 -6.45
CA THR A 107 -6.67 -15.24 -7.39
C THR A 107 -7.56 -14.01 -7.59
N VAL A 108 -8.12 -13.88 -8.79
CA VAL A 108 -9.06 -12.78 -9.12
C VAL A 108 -10.26 -12.81 -8.18
N GLU A 109 -10.79 -14.00 -7.89
CA GLU A 109 -11.93 -14.18 -6.98
C GLU A 109 -11.62 -13.68 -5.56
N LEU A 110 -10.45 -14.03 -5.02
CA LEU A 110 -10.05 -13.59 -3.68
C LEU A 110 -9.98 -12.05 -3.59
N LEU A 111 -9.46 -11.41 -4.63
CA LEU A 111 -9.38 -9.94 -4.69
C LEU A 111 -10.75 -9.28 -4.82
N GLN A 112 -11.68 -9.86 -5.59
CA GLN A 112 -13.06 -9.40 -5.69
C GLN A 112 -13.76 -9.48 -4.33
N THR A 113 -13.66 -10.62 -3.64
CA THR A 113 -14.23 -10.79 -2.30
C THR A 113 -13.66 -9.78 -1.30
N LEU A 114 -12.36 -9.49 -1.36
CA LEU A 114 -11.74 -8.48 -0.50
C LEU A 114 -12.27 -7.06 -0.78
N ASN A 115 -12.49 -6.73 -2.05
CA ASN A 115 -13.05 -5.44 -2.45
C ASN A 115 -14.53 -5.31 -2.04
N GLU A 116 -15.32 -6.36 -2.22
CA GLU A 116 -16.72 -6.43 -1.78
C GLU A 116 -16.81 -6.27 -0.26
N ARG A 117 -16.03 -7.04 0.50
CA ARG A 117 -15.97 -6.92 1.97
C ARG A 117 -15.57 -5.51 2.42
N LYS A 118 -14.64 -4.85 1.71
CA LYS A 118 -14.29 -3.45 1.97
C LYS A 118 -15.46 -2.51 1.67
N ALA A 119 -16.19 -2.73 0.57
CA ALA A 119 -17.36 -1.93 0.20
C ALA A 119 -18.52 -2.08 1.19
N GLU A 120 -18.81 -3.30 1.63
CA GLU A 120 -19.81 -3.60 2.67
C GLU A 120 -19.47 -2.91 3.99
N ARG A 121 -18.21 -3.02 4.45
CA ARG A 121 -17.75 -2.35 5.67
C ARG A 121 -17.90 -0.83 5.56
N ALA A 122 -17.58 -0.26 4.40
CA ALA A 122 -17.77 1.16 4.13
C ALA A 122 -19.26 1.58 4.13
N ALA A 123 -20.14 0.76 3.57
CA ALA A 123 -21.58 0.98 3.59
C ALA A 123 -22.16 0.93 5.02
N ASN A 124 -21.75 -0.08 5.81
CA ASN A 124 -22.16 -0.24 7.20
C ASN A 124 -21.70 0.92 8.09
N PHE A 125 -20.51 1.47 7.84
CA PHE A 125 -20.03 2.65 8.56
C PHE A 125 -20.85 3.92 8.25
N ARG A 126 -21.32 4.09 7.01
CA ARG A 126 -22.21 5.20 6.61
C ARG A 126 -23.59 5.10 7.27
N GLY A 127 -24.09 3.88 7.50
CA GLY A 127 -25.34 3.65 8.23
C GLY A 127 -25.26 4.02 9.72
N ASN A 128 -24.14 3.71 10.38
CA ASN A 128 -23.96 3.93 11.82
C ASN A 128 -23.56 5.36 12.20
N SER A 129 -23.23 6.21 11.23
CA SER A 129 -22.85 7.62 11.44
C SER A 129 -24.04 8.57 11.55
N ARG A 130 -25.29 8.09 11.34
CA ARG A 130 -26.52 8.89 11.52
C ARG A 130 -27.11 8.80 12.94
N GLY A 131 -26.41 8.19 13.89
CA GLY A 131 -26.93 7.99 15.25
C GLY A 131 -25.86 7.85 16.32
N SER A 132 -25.00 8.87 16.51
CA SER A 132 -24.29 9.03 17.78
C SER A 132 -23.87 10.47 18.05
N SER A 133 -24.82 11.40 17.96
CA SER A 133 -24.74 12.64 18.72
C SER A 133 -25.09 12.30 20.17
N LYS A 134 -24.12 11.86 20.98
CA LYS A 134 -24.31 11.86 22.44
C LYS A 134 -24.51 13.33 22.86
N PRO A 135 -25.65 13.71 23.49
CA PRO A 135 -25.77 15.06 24.03
C PRO A 135 -24.69 15.23 25.10
N ARG A 136 -24.01 16.37 25.07
CA ARG A 136 -23.12 16.80 26.16
C ARG A 136 -23.99 17.02 27.40
N SER A 137 -24.20 15.98 28.19
CA SER A 137 -24.67 16.09 29.57
C SER A 137 -23.47 16.00 30.50
N ASP A 138 -23.55 16.82 31.55
CA ASP A 138 -22.49 17.24 32.45
C ASP A 138 -21.43 16.18 32.77
N ARG A 139 -20.18 16.49 32.44
CA ARG A 139 -19.00 15.73 32.84
C ARG A 139 -18.60 16.16 34.26
N PRO A 140 -18.78 15.36 35.31
CA PRO A 140 -18.18 15.66 36.60
C PRO A 140 -16.66 15.53 36.46
N GLN A 141 -15.92 16.46 37.04
CA GLN A 141 -14.46 16.37 37.13
C GLN A 141 -14.09 15.18 38.01
N ARG A 142 -13.81 14.04 37.39
CA ARG A 142 -13.23 12.88 38.06
C ARG A 142 -11.71 13.01 38.03
N SER A 143 -11.14 13.16 39.21
CA SER A 143 -9.72 13.19 39.47
C SER A 143 -9.02 11.90 39.07
N THR A 144 -7.80 12.13 38.58
CA THR A 144 -6.60 11.32 38.39
C THR A 144 -6.58 9.81 38.69
N SER A 145 -5.73 9.17 37.87
CA SER A 145 -5.12 7.84 37.97
C SER A 145 -5.95 6.68 37.41
N ARG A 146 -5.55 6.21 36.21
CA ARG A 146 -5.31 4.80 35.87
C ARG A 146 -5.03 4.63 34.36
N ALA A 147 -3.81 4.18 34.09
CA ALA A 147 -3.39 3.33 32.98
C ALA A 147 -3.85 3.76 31.56
N ASP A 148 -2.95 4.46 30.87
CA ASP A 148 -2.91 4.52 29.41
C ASP A 148 -2.59 3.14 28.83
N ASN A 149 -3.61 2.29 28.72
CA ASN A 149 -3.58 1.19 27.78
C ASN A 149 -4.67 1.45 26.74
N LYS A 150 -4.34 2.32 25.77
CA LYS A 150 -5.16 2.55 24.59
C LYS A 150 -4.35 2.11 23.39
N SER A 151 -4.41 0.81 23.12
CA SER A 151 -4.14 0.23 21.81
C SER A 151 -4.92 1.02 20.77
N LYS A 152 -4.24 1.97 20.11
CA LYS A 152 -4.75 2.59 18.90
C LYS A 152 -4.70 1.49 17.86
N SER A 153 -5.87 0.94 17.52
CA SER A 153 -6.02 0.19 16.27
C SER A 153 -5.53 1.10 15.16
N SER A 154 -4.37 0.80 14.60
CA SER A 154 -3.80 1.50 13.47
C SER A 154 -4.78 1.36 12.31
N SER A 155 -5.63 2.37 12.11
CA SER A 155 -6.23 2.60 10.81
C SER A 155 -5.05 2.72 9.86
N SER A 156 -4.83 1.67 9.07
CA SER A 156 -3.87 1.61 7.99
C SER A 156 -4.32 2.63 6.94
N THR A 157 -4.13 3.91 7.23
CA THR A 157 -4.22 4.98 6.25
C THR A 157 -3.08 4.70 5.31
N ASP A 158 -3.40 4.07 4.18
CA ASP A 158 -2.49 3.96 3.04
C ASP A 158 -2.02 5.40 2.75
N PRO A 159 -0.73 5.74 2.98
CA PRO A 159 -0.26 7.11 2.93
C PRO A 159 -0.48 7.77 1.57
N TRP A 160 -0.79 6.96 0.54
CA TRP A 160 -0.95 7.42 -0.83
C TRP A 160 -2.40 7.56 -1.25
N ALA A 161 -3.35 7.29 -0.35
CA ALA A 161 -4.77 7.50 -0.60
C ALA A 161 -5.11 8.99 -0.86
N ASN A 162 -4.23 9.92 -0.45
CA ASN A 162 -4.45 11.37 -0.52
C ASN A 162 -3.60 12.11 -1.57
N PHE A 163 -2.77 11.44 -2.39
CA PHE A 163 -1.92 12.12 -3.40
C PHE A 163 -2.70 12.74 -4.59
N LYS A 164 -4.04 12.77 -4.51
CA LYS A 164 -4.92 13.16 -5.61
C LYS A 164 -5.21 14.67 -5.70
N SER A 165 -4.64 15.51 -4.83
CA SER A 165 -5.13 16.89 -4.64
C SER A 165 -4.20 18.04 -5.03
N GLU A 166 -3.02 17.81 -5.60
CA GLU A 166 -2.12 18.93 -5.98
C GLU A 166 -1.47 18.69 -7.34
N ASN A 167 -2.20 19.06 -8.40
CA ASN A 167 -1.66 19.63 -9.63
C ASN A 167 -2.85 20.05 -10.50
N GLU A 168 -3.26 21.30 -10.32
CA GLU A 168 -4.12 22.07 -11.22
C GLU A 168 -3.28 23.19 -11.84
#